data_AF-A0A7C5HP25-F1
#
_entry.id   AF-A0A7C5HP25-F1
#
_cell.length_a   1.000
_cell.length_b   1.000
_cell.length_c   1.000
_cell.angle_alpha   90.00
_cell.angle_beta   90.00
_cell.angle_gamma   90.00
#
_symmetry.space_group_name_H-M   'P 1'
#
loop_
_entity.id
_entity.type
_entity.pdbx_description
1 polymer ?
#
loop_
_entity_poly.entity_id
_entity_poly.type
_entity_poly.pdbx_seq_one_letter_code
_entity_poly.pdbx_strand_id
1 'polypeptide(L)'
;MPCREAVYAHGDDILRINRQRTGKGLSVQCLRIIPRIRQVDLFLRSHPEAVGVVSESHPELVFFMLNGGVPLRWNKKSAEGRDERTRIILGTGILTHEELDGMLSHRLVLPRPRPGVDDVLDALVLAVAAQRRSGCMRSLPDEPVCDEMGLPMQMVY
;
A
#
# COMPACT_ATOMS: atom_id res chain seq x y z
N MET A 1 8.92 -4.23 -8.50
CA MET A 1 8.73 -5.26 -7.46
C MET A 1 9.54 -6.49 -7.82
N PRO A 2 10.04 -7.24 -6.82
CA PRO A 2 10.74 -8.50 -7.06
C PRO A 2 9.77 -9.53 -7.64
N CYS A 3 10.21 -10.36 -8.59
CA CYS A 3 9.46 -11.56 -8.94
C CYS A 3 9.48 -12.56 -7.78
N ARG A 4 8.50 -13.47 -7.76
CA ARG A 4 8.34 -14.49 -6.71
C ARG A 4 9.63 -15.29 -6.48
N GLU A 5 10.27 -15.77 -7.54
CA GLU A 5 11.56 -16.48 -7.43
C GLU A 5 12.65 -15.64 -6.74
N ALA A 6 12.76 -14.35 -7.07
CA ALA A 6 13.73 -13.46 -6.43
C ALA A 6 13.42 -13.23 -4.95
N VAL A 7 12.14 -13.25 -4.55
CA VAL A 7 11.73 -13.18 -3.13
C VAL A 7 12.25 -14.36 -2.33
N TYR A 8 12.42 -15.53 -2.95
CA TYR A 8 12.91 -16.75 -2.30
C TYR A 8 14.40 -17.02 -2.50
N ALA A 9 15.08 -16.24 -3.33
CA ALA A 9 16.52 -16.33 -3.54
C ALA A 9 17.33 -15.74 -2.36
N HIS A 10 18.65 -15.95 -2.41
CA HIS A 10 19.59 -15.53 -1.37
C HIS A 10 20.74 -14.71 -1.96
N GLY A 11 21.25 -13.74 -1.19
CA GLY A 11 22.42 -12.95 -1.58
C GLY A 11 22.27 -12.29 -2.96
N ASP A 12 23.33 -12.39 -3.76
CA ASP A 12 23.41 -11.76 -5.09
C ASP A 12 22.47 -12.42 -6.12
N ASP A 13 21.99 -13.64 -5.87
CA ASP A 13 21.06 -14.32 -6.77
C ASP A 13 19.72 -13.59 -6.85
N ILE A 14 19.32 -12.87 -5.80
CA ILE A 14 18.09 -12.07 -5.80
C ILE A 14 18.09 -11.07 -6.98
N LEU A 15 19.19 -10.33 -7.14
CA LEU A 15 19.33 -9.33 -8.19
C LEU A 15 19.44 -9.97 -9.57
N ARG A 16 20.22 -11.06 -9.67
CA ARG A 16 20.43 -11.81 -10.91
C ARG A 16 19.11 -12.41 -11.43
N ILE A 17 18.40 -13.15 -10.60
CA ILE A 17 17.13 -13.79 -10.94
C ILE A 17 16.08 -12.75 -11.32
N ASN A 18 15.95 -11.67 -10.55
CA ASN A 18 14.96 -10.64 -10.87
C ASN A 18 15.24 -9.99 -12.23
N ARG A 19 16.51 -9.68 -12.52
CA ARG A 19 16.90 -9.10 -13.81
C ARG A 19 16.64 -10.06 -14.97
N GLN A 20 16.93 -11.35 -14.79
CA GLN A 20 16.68 -12.37 -15.81
C GLN A 20 15.18 -12.56 -16.09
N ARG A 21 14.34 -12.58 -15.06
CA ARG A 21 12.90 -12.84 -15.21
C ARG A 21 12.09 -11.61 -15.62
N THR A 22 12.49 -10.42 -15.20
CA THR A 22 11.67 -9.19 -15.37
C THR A 22 12.35 -8.11 -16.22
N GLY A 23 13.63 -8.27 -16.55
CA GLY A 23 14.45 -7.24 -17.18
C GLY A 23 14.82 -6.07 -16.26
N LYS A 24 14.36 -6.08 -14.99
CA LYS A 24 14.49 -4.94 -14.06
C LYS A 24 15.46 -5.25 -12.92
N GLY A 25 16.25 -4.25 -12.53
CA GLY A 25 17.03 -4.29 -11.28
C GLY A 25 16.14 -4.01 -10.05
N LEU A 26 16.67 -4.31 -8.86
CA LEU A 26 16.02 -3.98 -7.59
C LEU A 26 16.85 -2.95 -6.84
N SER A 27 16.18 -1.97 -6.23
CA SER A 27 16.82 -1.00 -5.35
C SER A 27 17.11 -1.62 -3.98
N VAL A 28 18.04 -1.01 -3.23
CA VAL A 28 18.34 -1.42 -1.84
C VAL A 28 17.09 -1.37 -0.95
N GLN A 29 16.22 -0.37 -1.16
CA GLN A 29 14.94 -0.29 -0.45
C GLN A 29 14.04 -1.49 -0.76
N CYS A 30 13.99 -1.92 -2.02
CA CYS A 30 13.22 -3.10 -2.42
C CYS A 30 13.79 -4.39 -1.79
N LEU A 31 15.12 -4.53 -1.75
CA LEU A 31 15.76 -5.67 -1.08
C LEU A 31 15.41 -5.74 0.41
N ARG A 32 15.29 -4.60 1.09
CA ARG A 32 14.95 -4.53 2.53
C ARG A 32 13.54 -5.00 2.85
N ILE A 33 12.60 -4.92 1.90
CA ILE A 33 11.21 -5.36 2.12
C ILE A 33 10.98 -6.82 1.71
N ILE A 34 11.92 -7.48 1.01
CA ILE A 34 11.79 -8.89 0.60
C ILE A 34 11.40 -9.82 1.75
N PRO A 35 11.99 -9.74 2.97
CA PRO A 35 11.57 -10.58 4.08
C PRO A 35 10.09 -10.40 4.45
N ARG A 36 9.56 -9.16 4.36
CA ARG A 36 8.15 -8.87 4.64
C ARG A 36 7.24 -9.37 3.53
N ILE A 37 7.64 -9.21 2.26
CA ILE A 37 6.91 -9.78 1.11
C ILE A 37 6.81 -11.31 1.28
N ARG A 38 7.92 -11.97 1.63
CA ARG A 38 7.95 -13.41 1.88
C ARG A 38 7.04 -13.82 3.03
N GLN A 39 7.00 -13.04 4.12
CA GLN A 39 6.10 -13.31 5.25
C GLN A 39 4.62 -13.26 4.84
N VAL A 40 4.22 -12.23 4.09
CA VAL A 40 2.84 -12.10 3.60
C VAL A 40 2.49 -13.24 2.63
N ASP A 41 3.39 -13.57 1.70
CA ASP A 41 3.18 -14.68 0.78
C ASP A 41 2.98 -16.02 1.51
N LEU A 42 3.86 -16.34 2.46
CA LEU A 42 3.74 -17.56 3.26
C LEU A 42 2.45 -17.57 4.10
N PHE A 43 2.06 -16.43 4.66
CA PHE A 43 0.81 -16.30 5.42
C PHE A 43 -0.41 -16.60 4.54
N LEU A 44 -0.53 -15.96 3.38
CA LEU A 44 -1.67 -16.17 2.48
C LEU A 44 -1.75 -17.60 1.95
N ARG A 45 -0.60 -18.25 1.71
CA ARG A 45 -0.54 -19.65 1.28
C ARG A 45 -0.92 -20.65 2.37
N SER A 46 -0.67 -20.30 3.64
CA SER A 46 -1.00 -21.15 4.79
C SER A 46 -2.41 -20.93 5.32
N HIS A 47 -3.06 -19.83 4.92
CA HIS A 47 -4.38 -19.41 5.40
C HIS A 47 -5.28 -19.03 4.21
N PRO A 48 -5.86 -20.02 3.50
CA PRO A 48 -6.75 -19.76 2.36
C PRO A 48 -7.93 -18.84 2.70
N GLU A 49 -8.40 -18.85 3.94
CA GLU A 49 -9.45 -17.95 4.45
C GLU A 49 -9.03 -16.47 4.52
N ALA A 50 -7.73 -16.20 4.55
CA ALA A 50 -7.23 -14.83 4.46
C ALA A 50 -7.25 -14.31 3.01
N VAL A 51 -7.28 -15.21 2.01
CA VAL A 51 -7.40 -14.83 0.60
C VAL A 51 -8.77 -14.22 0.37
N GLY A 52 -8.76 -13.01 -0.18
CA GLY A 52 -9.97 -12.23 -0.35
C GLY A 52 -10.35 -11.40 0.86
N VAL A 53 -9.81 -11.63 2.06
CA VAL A 53 -9.92 -10.71 3.23
C VAL A 53 -8.78 -9.70 3.23
N VAL A 54 -7.55 -10.20 3.05
CA VAL A 54 -6.35 -9.38 2.87
C VAL A 54 -6.18 -9.06 1.40
N SER A 55 -5.85 -7.82 1.09
CA SER A 55 -5.65 -7.36 -0.29
C SER A 55 -4.52 -6.32 -0.34
N GLU A 56 -3.74 -6.34 -1.41
CA GLU A 56 -2.78 -5.28 -1.68
C GLU A 56 -3.53 -4.01 -2.07
N SER A 57 -3.06 -2.86 -1.59
CA SER A 57 -3.61 -1.54 -1.92
C SER A 57 -2.50 -0.50 -1.93
N HIS A 58 -2.73 0.62 -2.61
CA HIS A 58 -1.75 1.70 -2.75
C HIS A 58 -2.39 3.06 -2.43
N PRO A 59 -1.81 3.85 -1.49
CA PRO A 59 -2.39 5.13 -1.08
C PRO A 59 -2.68 6.07 -2.25
N GLU A 60 -1.78 6.17 -3.22
CA GLU A 60 -1.97 7.07 -4.37
C GLU A 60 -3.15 6.64 -5.28
N LEU A 61 -3.44 5.33 -5.37
CA LEU A 61 -4.61 4.85 -6.12
C LEU A 61 -5.90 5.17 -5.37
N VAL A 62 -5.91 4.97 -4.05
CA VAL A 62 -7.08 5.31 -3.23
C VAL A 62 -7.33 6.82 -3.25
N PHE A 63 -6.30 7.65 -3.09
CA PHE A 63 -6.42 9.09 -3.23
C PHE A 63 -6.94 9.50 -4.60
N PHE A 64 -6.43 8.90 -5.68
CA PHE A 64 -6.90 9.17 -7.04
C PHE A 64 -8.40 8.87 -7.18
N MET A 65 -8.85 7.73 -6.67
CA MET A 65 -10.27 7.35 -6.70
C MET A 65 -11.13 8.31 -5.87
N LEU A 66 -10.74 8.59 -4.63
CA LEU A 66 -11.47 9.49 -3.74
C LEU A 66 -11.48 10.94 -4.24
N ASN A 67 -10.48 11.33 -5.05
CA ASN A 67 -10.41 12.62 -5.72
C ASN A 67 -11.13 12.62 -7.09
N GLY A 68 -12.07 11.70 -7.31
CA GLY A 68 -12.90 11.65 -8.52
C GLY A 68 -12.14 11.28 -9.79
N GLY A 69 -11.04 10.53 -9.67
CA GLY A 69 -10.18 10.16 -10.80
C GLY A 69 -9.25 11.29 -11.26
N VAL A 70 -8.97 12.27 -10.38
CA VAL A 70 -8.01 13.34 -10.65
C VAL A 70 -6.71 13.07 -9.88
N PRO A 71 -5.54 13.02 -10.53
CA PRO A 71 -4.27 12.85 -9.86
C PRO A 71 -3.97 13.98 -8.86
N LEU A 72 -3.28 13.64 -7.77
CA LEU A 72 -2.82 14.63 -6.79
C LEU A 72 -1.80 15.57 -7.42
N ARG A 73 -1.95 16.87 -7.17
CA ARG A 73 -1.11 17.90 -7.80
C ARG A 73 0.22 18.07 -7.08
N TRP A 74 0.22 17.92 -5.76
CA TRP A 74 1.34 18.33 -4.92
C TRP A 74 2.08 17.14 -4.30
N ASN A 75 3.38 17.31 -4.12
CA ASN A 75 4.23 16.31 -3.47
C ASN A 75 3.76 16.07 -2.03
N LYS A 76 3.69 14.81 -1.60
CA LYS A 76 3.17 14.41 -0.29
C LYS A 76 3.89 15.01 0.92
N LYS A 77 5.13 15.50 0.73
CA LYS A 77 5.92 16.14 1.79
C LYS A 77 5.76 17.65 1.84
N SER A 78 5.15 18.28 0.83
CA SER A 78 4.87 19.72 0.84
C SER A 78 3.72 20.05 1.79
N ALA A 79 3.53 21.34 2.13
CA ALA A 79 2.37 21.74 2.93
C ALA A 79 1.08 21.52 2.12
N GLU A 80 1.08 21.97 0.87
CA GLU A 80 -0.03 21.86 -0.07
C GLU A 80 -0.43 20.41 -0.34
N GLY A 81 0.55 19.50 -0.44
CA GLY A 81 0.29 18.08 -0.65
C GLY A 81 -0.24 17.35 0.59
N ARG A 82 0.06 17.85 1.79
CA ARG A 82 -0.56 17.39 3.03
C ARG A 82 -1.99 17.90 3.12
N ASP A 83 -2.21 19.19 2.86
CA ASP A 83 -3.55 19.79 2.87
C ASP A 83 -4.47 19.14 1.82
N GLU A 84 -3.94 18.83 0.64
CA GLU A 84 -4.68 18.13 -0.41
C GLU A 84 -5.16 16.75 0.02
N ARG A 85 -4.29 15.96 0.63
CA ARG A 85 -4.62 14.62 1.15
C ARG A 85 -5.58 14.69 2.34
N THR A 86 -5.35 15.62 3.26
CA THR A 86 -6.22 15.89 4.41
C THR A 86 -7.63 16.21 3.95
N ARG A 87 -7.80 17.12 2.99
CA ARG A 87 -9.12 17.48 2.45
C ARG A 87 -9.83 16.28 1.83
N ILE A 88 -9.11 15.43 1.10
CA ILE A 88 -9.69 14.22 0.49
C ILE A 88 -10.17 13.25 1.57
N ILE A 89 -9.34 12.98 2.59
CA ILE A 89 -9.69 12.08 3.71
C ILE A 89 -10.92 12.61 4.44
N LEU A 90 -10.93 13.89 4.81
CA LEU A 90 -12.05 14.50 5.53
C LEU A 90 -13.31 14.60 4.68
N GLY A 91 -13.18 14.81 3.37
CA GLY A 91 -14.28 14.79 2.40
C GLY A 91 -15.00 13.44 2.32
N THR A 92 -14.40 12.36 2.83
CA THR A 92 -15.07 11.06 2.92
C THR A 92 -16.15 10.97 4.01
N GLY A 93 -16.13 11.90 4.97
CA GLY A 93 -17.02 11.93 6.13
C GLY A 93 -16.75 10.84 7.17
N ILE A 94 -15.71 10.03 7.01
CA ILE A 94 -15.35 8.94 7.93
C ILE A 94 -14.61 9.46 9.17
N LEU A 95 -13.79 10.50 8.98
CA LEU A 95 -13.02 11.13 10.04
C LEU A 95 -13.40 12.60 10.16
N THR A 96 -13.44 13.07 11.39
CA THR A 96 -13.52 14.49 11.73
C THR A 96 -12.13 15.13 11.70
N HIS A 97 -12.10 16.47 11.65
CA HIS A 97 -10.84 17.22 11.77
C HIS A 97 -10.15 16.94 13.12
N GLU A 98 -10.93 16.86 14.21
CA GLU A 98 -10.42 16.62 15.55
C GLU A 98 -9.76 15.24 15.68
N GLU A 99 -10.37 14.19 15.13
CA GLU A 99 -9.77 12.84 15.12
C GLU A 99 -8.46 12.81 14.33
N LEU A 100 -8.43 13.47 13.16
CA LEU A 100 -7.22 13.56 12.35
C LEU A 100 -6.10 14.29 13.09
N ASP A 101 -6.41 15.46 13.68
CA ASP A 101 -5.46 16.26 14.45
C ASP A 101 -4.97 15.50 15.69
N GLY A 102 -5.87 14.75 16.34
CA GLY A 102 -5.55 13.85 17.44
C GLY A 102 -4.54 12.78 17.02
N MET A 103 -4.73 12.14 15.86
CA MET A 103 -3.80 11.13 15.33
C MET A 103 -2.45 11.73 14.93
N LEU A 104 -2.45 12.91 14.29
CA LEU A 104 -1.23 13.65 13.94
C LEU A 104 -0.46 14.12 15.17
N SER A 105 -1.17 14.45 16.25
CA SER A 105 -0.59 14.82 17.54
C SER A 105 -0.04 13.59 18.25
N HIS A 106 -0.80 12.48 18.28
CA HIS A 106 -0.39 11.23 18.92
C HIS A 106 0.90 10.65 18.31
N ARG A 107 1.16 10.87 17.02
CA ARG A 107 2.44 10.46 16.41
C ARG A 107 3.67 11.05 17.12
N LEU A 108 3.52 12.20 17.80
CA LEU A 108 4.60 12.89 18.51
C LEU A 108 4.93 12.27 19.87
N VAL A 109 4.11 11.35 20.38
CA VAL A 109 4.42 10.59 21.61
C VAL A 109 4.97 9.20 21.32
N LEU A 110 4.96 8.75 20.06
CA LEU A 110 5.52 7.47 19.67
C LEU A 110 7.06 7.42 19.83
N PRO A 111 7.63 6.23 20.13
CA PRO A 111 9.08 6.01 20.08
C PRO A 111 9.69 6.37 18.72
N ARG A 112 10.98 6.74 18.70
CA ARG A 112 11.70 6.97 17.43
C ARG A 112 12.14 5.63 16.79
N PRO A 113 12.18 5.53 15.45
CA PRO A 113 11.75 6.55 14.48
C PRO A 113 10.22 6.68 14.41
N ARG A 114 9.74 7.92 14.23
CA ARG A 114 8.32 8.25 14.17
C ARG A 114 7.86 8.33 12.72
N PRO A 115 6.59 7.99 12.44
CA PRO A 115 6.03 8.19 11.10
C PRO A 115 5.98 9.69 10.74
N GLY A 116 6.29 9.97 9.48
CA GLY A 116 6.03 11.26 8.86
C GLY A 116 4.53 11.58 8.86
N VAL A 117 4.20 12.84 8.59
CA VAL A 117 2.78 13.20 8.39
C VAL A 117 2.22 12.46 7.17
N ASP A 118 3.01 12.35 6.12
CA ASP A 118 2.68 11.60 4.90
C ASP A 118 2.43 10.12 5.20
N ASP A 119 3.23 9.48 6.05
CA ASP A 119 3.00 8.08 6.44
C ASP A 119 1.66 7.90 7.18
N VAL A 120 1.27 8.86 8.02
CA VAL A 120 -0.03 8.82 8.73
C VAL A 120 -1.18 9.00 7.74
N LEU A 121 -1.08 9.97 6.82
CA LEU A 121 -2.12 10.21 5.82
C LEU A 121 -2.26 9.03 4.84
N ASP A 122 -1.13 8.43 4.43
CA ASP A 122 -1.11 7.23 3.59
C ASP A 122 -1.76 6.04 4.30
N ALA A 123 -1.51 5.84 5.60
CA ALA A 123 -2.17 4.79 6.38
C ALA A 123 -3.68 5.04 6.56
N LEU A 124 -4.07 6.29 6.77
CA LEU A 124 -5.46 6.68 6.97
C LEU A 124 -6.31 6.48 5.73
N VAL A 125 -5.81 6.87 4.55
CA VAL A 125 -6.56 6.68 3.31
C VAL A 125 -6.76 5.19 3.00
N LEU A 126 -5.79 4.34 3.34
CA LEU A 126 -5.93 2.88 3.23
C LEU A 126 -6.95 2.32 4.23
N ALA A 127 -6.99 2.85 5.45
CA ALA A 127 -8.01 2.46 6.44
C ALA A 127 -9.42 2.85 5.97
N VAL A 128 -9.58 4.04 5.36
CA VAL A 128 -10.83 4.50 4.75
C VAL A 128 -11.26 3.55 3.62
N ALA A 129 -10.35 3.15 2.73
CA ALA A 129 -10.66 2.16 1.69
C ALA A 129 -11.11 0.82 2.29
N ALA A 130 -10.39 0.32 3.29
CA ALA A 130 -10.72 -0.93 3.96
C ALA A 130 -12.10 -0.90 4.63
N GLN A 131 -12.53 0.23 5.20
CA GLN A 131 -13.85 0.38 5.80
C GLN A 131 -14.99 0.39 4.76
N ARG A 132 -14.73 0.90 3.55
CA ARG A 132 -15.70 0.97 2.44
C ARG A 132 -15.83 -0.33 1.64
N ARG A 133 -15.17 -1.39 2.08
CA ARG A 133 -15.03 -2.66 1.35
C ARG A 133 -16.35 -3.41 1.12
N SER A 134 -17.43 -3.05 1.78
CA SER A 134 -18.77 -3.66 1.66
C SER A 134 -19.53 -3.39 0.35
N GLY A 135 -18.87 -2.94 -0.73
CA GLY A 135 -19.49 -2.93 -2.06
C GLY A 135 -18.89 -2.02 -3.14
N CYS A 136 -17.84 -1.24 -2.85
CA CYS A 136 -17.33 -0.23 -3.79
C CYS A 136 -15.86 -0.37 -4.21
N MET A 137 -15.14 -1.36 -3.69
CA MET A 137 -13.71 -1.53 -3.99
C MET A 137 -13.51 -2.05 -5.42
N ARG A 138 -12.63 -1.39 -6.17
CA ARG A 138 -12.21 -1.82 -7.50
C ARG A 138 -10.81 -2.42 -7.44
N SER A 139 -10.41 -3.12 -8.48
CA SER A 139 -9.07 -3.69 -8.60
C SER A 139 -8.38 -3.22 -9.86
N LEU A 140 -7.05 -3.14 -9.83
CA LEU A 140 -6.22 -3.07 -11.01
C LEU A 140 -5.38 -4.34 -11.13
N PRO A 141 -5.52 -5.12 -12.22
CA PRO A 141 -6.52 -4.97 -13.28
C PRO A 141 -7.96 -5.31 -12.80
N ASP A 142 -8.97 -4.91 -13.57
CA ASP A 142 -10.38 -5.20 -13.26
C ASP A 142 -10.67 -6.70 -13.21
N GLU A 143 -9.97 -7.48 -14.04
CA GLU A 143 -10.01 -8.94 -14.06
C GLU A 143 -8.63 -9.47 -13.63
N PRO A 144 -8.43 -9.73 -12.32
CA PRO A 144 -7.14 -10.13 -11.81
C PRO A 144 -6.80 -11.58 -12.18
N VAL A 145 -5.64 -11.74 -12.81
CA VAL A 145 -5.06 -13.07 -13.03
C VAL A 145 -4.53 -13.62 -11.70
N CYS A 146 -4.61 -14.94 -11.52
CA CYS A 146 -3.96 -15.60 -10.40
C CYS A 146 -2.51 -15.95 -10.73
N ASP A 147 -1.63 -15.92 -9.74
CA ASP A 147 -0.28 -16.44 -9.88
C ASP A 147 -0.23 -17.98 -9.78
N GLU A 148 0.99 -18.53 -9.85
CA GLU A 148 1.24 -19.98 -9.78
C GLU A 148 0.79 -20.63 -8.46
N MET A 149 0.52 -19.85 -7.41
CA MET A 149 0.00 -20.32 -6.14
C MET A 149 -1.52 -20.08 -5.99
N GLY A 150 -2.18 -19.57 -7.04
CA GLY A 150 -3.60 -19.24 -7.02
C GLY A 150 -3.93 -17.93 -6.30
N LEU A 151 -2.94 -17.07 -6.00
CA LEU A 151 -3.18 -15.79 -5.37
C LEU A 151 -3.53 -14.73 -6.42
N PRO A 152 -4.58 -13.91 -6.23
CA PRO A 152 -4.97 -12.89 -7.19
C PRO A 152 -3.94 -11.75 -7.25
N MET A 153 -3.47 -11.45 -8.45
CA MET A 153 -2.49 -10.39 -8.71
C MET A 153 -3.22 -9.07 -8.97
N GLN A 154 -3.51 -8.34 -7.90
CA GLN A 154 -4.32 -7.12 -7.95
C GLN A 154 -3.93 -6.07 -6.91
N MET A 155 -4.14 -4.80 -7.26
CA MET A 155 -4.20 -3.70 -6.29
C MET A 155 -5.65 -3.24 -6.13
N VAL A 156 -6.16 -3.30 -4.90
CA VAL A 156 -7.54 -2.94 -4.56
C VAL A 156 -7.59 -1.50 -4.04
N TYR A 157 -8.59 -0.72 -4.45
CA TYR A 157 -8.73 0.70 -4.08
C TYR A 157 -10.18 1.18 -4.06
#